data_AF-A0A9D4HEV1-F1
#
_entry.id   AF-A0A9D4HEV1-F1
#
_cell.length_a   1.000
_cell.length_b   1.000
_cell.length_c   1.000
_cell.angle_alpha   90.00
_cell.angle_beta   90.00
_cell.angle_gamma   90.00
#
_symmetry.space_group_name_H-M   'P 1'
#
loop_
_entity.id
_entity.type
_entity.pdbx_description
1 polymer ?
#
loop_
_entity_poly.entity_id
_entity_poly.type
_entity_poly.pdbx_seq_one_letter_code
_entity_poly.pdbx_strand_id
1 'polypeptide(L)'
;MTTAISASEVMYPNFSACSSDSDCLTSNSDCRNGLVCECVAGYSYHETTGACVTSCPGGYGSTFTLTNGFYLFGFNTAVFNDLDTCFEECRLDPGCVSIEYDTLMGECNLGLSSKIGNEDNWMYDSFYEYYQRNCA
;
A
#
# COMPACT_ATOMS: atom_id res chain seq x y z
N MET A 1 -22.20 -35.03 4.25
CA MET A 1 -21.20 -34.52 3.30
C MET A 1 -21.03 -33.04 3.59
N THR A 2 -19.97 -32.70 4.29
CA THR A 2 -19.67 -31.33 4.70
C THR A 2 -18.84 -30.73 3.58
N THR A 3 -19.43 -29.81 2.82
CA THR A 3 -18.73 -29.08 1.75
C THR A 3 -17.69 -28.19 2.40
N ALA A 4 -16.41 -28.48 2.12
CA ALA A 4 -15.32 -27.57 2.41
C ALA A 4 -15.52 -26.32 1.54
N ILE A 5 -15.66 -25.16 2.18
CA ILE A 5 -15.51 -23.88 1.49
C ILE A 5 -14.00 -23.69 1.35
N SER A 6 -13.47 -24.00 0.17
CA SER A 6 -12.12 -23.58 -0.21
C SER A 6 -12.07 -22.06 -0.16
N ALA A 7 -11.07 -21.51 0.51
CA ALA A 7 -10.75 -20.10 0.45
C ALA A 7 -10.65 -19.71 -1.02
N SER A 8 -11.71 -19.07 -1.53
CA SER A 8 -11.61 -18.36 -2.79
C SER A 8 -10.71 -17.19 -2.50
N GLU A 9 -9.56 -17.16 -3.17
CA GLU A 9 -8.72 -15.98 -3.30
C GLU A 9 -9.66 -14.80 -3.50
N VAL A 10 -9.77 -13.93 -2.50
CA VAL A 10 -10.43 -12.65 -2.70
C VAL A 10 -9.45 -11.88 -3.57
N MET A 11 -9.48 -12.16 -4.88
CA MET A 11 -8.69 -11.46 -5.85
C MET A 11 -9.22 -10.04 -5.85
N TYR A 12 -8.57 -9.18 -5.08
CA TYR A 12 -8.95 -7.79 -4.96
C TYR A 12 -8.65 -7.16 -6.33
N PRO A 13 -9.66 -6.86 -7.16
CA PRO A 13 -9.47 -6.50 -8.56
C PRO A 13 -8.73 -5.16 -8.74
N ASN A 14 -8.51 -4.47 -7.62
CA ASN A 14 -7.83 -3.20 -7.53
C ASN A 14 -6.32 -3.31 -7.30
N PHE A 15 -5.78 -4.49 -7.01
CA PHE A 15 -4.36 -4.68 -6.69
C PHE A 15 -3.71 -5.74 -7.57
N SER A 16 -4.33 -6.03 -8.72
CA SER A 16 -3.71 -6.85 -9.75
C SER A 16 -2.52 -6.13 -10.39
N ALA A 17 -1.59 -6.93 -10.90
CA ALA A 17 -0.56 -6.41 -11.79
C ALA A 17 -1.19 -5.68 -12.98
N CYS A 18 -0.57 -4.59 -13.41
CA CYS A 18 -1.08 -3.74 -14.48
C CYS A 18 0.05 -3.29 -15.40
N SER A 19 -0.27 -2.90 -16.63
CA SER A 19 0.66 -2.23 -17.55
C SER A 19 0.16 -0.83 -17.95
N SER A 20 -1.09 -0.53 -17.65
CA SER A 20 -1.77 0.74 -17.94
C SER A 20 -2.95 0.95 -16.99
N ASP A 21 -3.41 2.19 -16.86
CA ASP A 21 -4.56 2.53 -15.99
C ASP A 21 -5.84 1.78 -16.38
N SER A 22 -5.99 1.39 -17.66
CA SER A 22 -7.14 0.61 -18.10
C SER A 22 -7.19 -0.82 -17.56
N ASP A 23 -6.09 -1.32 -17.01
CA ASP A 23 -6.04 -2.64 -16.37
C ASP A 23 -6.63 -2.59 -14.95
N CYS A 24 -6.76 -1.39 -14.36
CA CYS A 24 -7.32 -1.19 -13.04
C CYS A 24 -8.85 -1.13 -13.10
N LEU A 25 -9.49 -2.20 -12.63
CA LEU A 25 -10.93 -2.41 -12.78
C LEU A 25 -11.78 -1.59 -11.79
N THR A 26 -11.15 -1.04 -10.76
CA THR A 26 -11.81 -0.30 -9.70
C THR A 26 -11.80 1.20 -10.01
N SER A 27 -12.93 1.87 -9.79
CA SER A 27 -12.97 3.33 -9.93
C SER A 27 -12.02 4.00 -8.93
N ASN A 28 -11.34 5.07 -9.37
CA ASN A 28 -10.35 5.83 -8.60
C ASN A 28 -9.09 5.04 -8.22
N SER A 29 -8.66 4.13 -9.09
CA SER A 29 -7.30 3.59 -9.08
C SER A 29 -6.57 3.88 -10.38
N ASP A 30 -5.24 3.86 -10.29
CA ASP A 30 -4.30 4.02 -11.40
C ASP A 30 -3.22 2.95 -11.35
N CYS A 31 -2.58 2.73 -12.50
CA CYS A 31 -1.51 1.75 -12.61
C CYS A 31 -0.17 2.39 -12.24
N ARG A 32 0.33 2.07 -11.05
CA ARG A 32 1.58 2.65 -10.55
C ARG A 32 2.78 1.93 -11.16
N ASN A 33 3.59 2.69 -11.89
CA ASN A 33 4.82 2.25 -12.55
C ASN A 33 4.69 1.03 -13.47
N GLY A 34 3.49 0.74 -13.99
CA GLY A 34 3.27 -0.47 -14.79
C GLY A 34 3.48 -1.75 -13.98
N LEU A 35 3.22 -1.69 -12.67
CA LEU A 35 3.44 -2.80 -11.74
C LEU A 35 2.16 -3.21 -11.03
N VAL A 36 1.45 -2.25 -10.43
CA VAL A 36 0.32 -2.56 -9.54
C VAL A 36 -0.75 -1.49 -9.64
N CYS A 37 -2.01 -1.93 -9.63
CA CYS A 37 -3.13 -1.02 -9.45
C CYS A 37 -3.21 -0.60 -7.98
N GLU A 38 -3.41 0.69 -7.73
CA GLU A 38 -3.54 1.23 -6.39
C GLU A 38 -4.47 2.44 -6.41
N CYS A 39 -5.08 2.78 -5.27
CA CYS A 39 -5.96 3.94 -5.22
C CYS A 39 -5.21 5.23 -5.57
N VAL A 40 -5.84 6.07 -6.41
CA VAL A 40 -5.30 7.40 -6.71
C VAL A 40 -5.25 8.23 -5.43
N ALA A 41 -4.36 9.21 -5.40
CA ALA A 41 -4.20 10.10 -4.23
C ALA A 41 -5.55 10.71 -3.80
N GLY A 42 -5.82 10.71 -2.49
CA GLY A 42 -7.09 11.18 -1.92
C GLY A 42 -8.15 10.08 -1.73
N TYR A 43 -7.91 8.87 -2.21
CA TYR A 43 -8.78 7.72 -2.02
C TYR A 43 -8.08 6.65 -1.19
N SER A 44 -8.86 5.79 -0.56
CA SER A 44 -8.33 4.55 0.03
C SER A 44 -9.24 3.40 -0.27
N TYR A 45 -8.63 2.23 -0.31
CA TYR A 45 -9.34 1.00 -0.54
C TYR A 45 -10.23 0.68 0.65
N HIS A 46 -11.47 0.32 0.36
CA HIS A 46 -12.43 -0.11 1.36
C HIS A 46 -12.77 -1.59 1.17
N GLU A 47 -12.32 -2.41 2.13
CA GLU A 47 -12.36 -3.87 2.04
C GLU A 47 -13.76 -4.45 1.78
N THR A 48 -14.81 -3.83 2.35
CA THR A 48 -16.17 -4.34 2.19
C THR A 48 -16.76 -4.04 0.81
N THR A 49 -16.36 -2.94 0.18
CA THR A 49 -16.92 -2.51 -1.12
C THR A 49 -16.03 -2.88 -2.29
N GLY A 50 -14.77 -3.26 -2.04
CA GLY A 50 -13.80 -3.56 -3.10
C GLY A 50 -13.41 -2.34 -3.93
N ALA A 51 -13.60 -1.14 -3.40
CA ALA A 51 -13.48 0.11 -4.15
C ALA A 51 -12.56 1.13 -3.48
N CYS A 52 -11.92 1.98 -4.29
CA CYS A 52 -11.28 3.20 -3.82
C CYS A 52 -12.37 4.25 -3.54
N VAL A 53 -12.60 4.52 -2.27
CA VAL A 53 -13.69 5.39 -1.80
C VAL A 53 -13.17 6.72 -1.30
N THR A 54 -14.01 7.74 -1.41
CA THR A 54 -13.78 9.11 -0.91
C THR A 54 -14.13 9.26 0.57
N SER A 55 -14.16 8.19 1.37
CA SER A 55 -14.42 8.29 2.82
C SER A 55 -13.27 8.97 3.58
N CYS A 56 -12.50 9.80 2.88
CA CYS A 56 -11.31 10.51 3.26
C CYS A 56 -11.58 12.02 3.05
N PRO A 57 -12.11 12.74 4.04
CA PRO A 57 -12.30 14.18 3.92
C PRO A 57 -10.95 14.91 3.95
N GLY A 58 -10.44 15.31 2.78
CA GLY A 58 -9.50 16.43 2.61
C GLY A 58 -8.10 16.35 3.23
N GLY A 59 -7.69 15.24 3.85
CA GLY A 59 -6.38 15.15 4.53
C GLY A 59 -5.58 13.87 4.29
N TYR A 60 -5.77 13.20 3.15
CA TYR A 60 -5.00 12.01 2.77
C TYR A 60 -3.51 12.16 3.08
N GLY A 61 -2.97 11.21 3.84
CA GLY A 61 -1.55 11.19 4.14
C GLY A 61 -1.08 12.00 5.33
N SER A 62 -1.97 12.59 6.12
CA SER A 62 -1.51 13.26 7.36
C SER A 62 -1.10 12.27 8.45
N THR A 63 -1.62 11.04 8.44
CA THR A 63 -1.31 10.00 9.43
C THR A 63 -0.93 8.67 8.79
N PHE A 64 -0.30 7.81 9.59
CA PHE A 64 0.15 6.49 9.19
C PHE A 64 -0.24 5.45 10.25
N THR A 65 -0.56 4.23 9.80
CA THR A 65 -0.78 3.07 10.68
C THR A 65 0.48 2.21 10.68
N LEU A 66 1.11 2.09 11.86
CA LEU A 66 2.29 1.25 12.07
C LEU A 66 1.91 -0.22 12.24
N THR A 67 2.63 -1.11 11.56
CA THR A 67 2.67 -2.55 11.79
C THR A 67 4.12 -3.00 12.00
N ASN A 68 4.45 -3.42 13.22
CA ASN A 68 5.80 -3.82 13.60
C ASN A 68 6.16 -5.22 13.07
N GLY A 69 7.40 -5.38 12.63
CA GLY A 69 7.99 -6.64 12.21
C GLY A 69 7.63 -7.03 10.77
N PHE A 70 7.19 -6.10 9.94
CA PHE A 70 6.74 -6.41 8.58
C PHE A 70 7.15 -5.34 7.57
N TYR A 71 7.19 -5.74 6.30
CA TYR A 71 7.43 -4.90 5.13
C TYR A 71 6.78 -5.53 3.87
N LEU A 72 6.75 -4.79 2.75
CA LEU A 72 6.17 -5.22 1.48
C LEU A 72 7.26 -5.38 0.40
N PHE A 73 7.65 -6.62 0.13
CA PHE A 73 8.74 -6.88 -0.81
C PHE A 73 8.39 -6.48 -2.26
N GLY A 74 9.20 -5.62 -2.87
CA GLY A 74 9.18 -5.36 -4.32
C GLY A 74 8.40 -4.13 -4.78
N PHE A 75 7.91 -3.29 -3.87
CA PHE A 75 7.12 -2.09 -4.21
C PHE A 75 7.81 -0.77 -3.86
N ASN A 76 9.10 -0.82 -3.52
CA ASN A 76 9.90 0.32 -3.08
C ASN A 76 10.36 1.20 -4.25
N THR A 77 10.29 2.52 -4.09
CA THR A 77 10.67 3.49 -5.14
C THR A 77 11.85 4.37 -4.79
N ALA A 78 12.01 4.73 -3.52
CA ALA A 78 13.05 5.63 -3.06
C ALA A 78 13.50 5.22 -1.66
N VAL A 79 14.78 5.46 -1.35
CA VAL A 79 15.42 5.12 -0.07
C VAL A 79 15.92 6.40 0.59
N PHE A 80 15.71 6.52 1.90
CA PHE A 80 16.16 7.65 2.73
C PHE A 80 16.82 7.14 4.01
N ASN A 81 17.71 7.96 4.60
CA ASN A 81 18.55 7.58 5.73
C ASN A 81 17.96 7.94 7.10
N ASP A 82 16.68 8.30 7.16
CA ASP A 82 15.95 8.54 8.41
C ASP A 82 14.43 8.53 8.18
N LEU A 83 13.71 8.14 9.22
CA LEU A 83 12.25 7.96 9.18
C LEU A 83 11.48 9.28 9.02
N ASP A 84 11.97 10.38 9.60
CA ASP A 84 11.29 11.68 9.54
C ASP A 84 11.25 12.20 8.09
N THR A 85 12.38 12.11 7.37
CA THR A 85 12.47 12.42 5.95
C THR A 85 11.52 11.55 5.13
N CYS A 86 11.41 10.24 5.40
CA CYS A 86 10.43 9.41 4.68
C CYS A 86 8.99 9.87 4.90
N PHE A 87 8.61 10.27 6.11
CA PHE A 87 7.28 10.81 6.35
C PHE A 87 7.03 12.11 5.60
N GLU A 88 8.02 13.00 5.50
CA GLU A 88 7.93 14.24 4.74
C GLU A 88 7.81 13.96 3.23
N GLU A 89 8.71 13.17 2.68
CA GLU A 89 8.75 12.84 1.26
C GLU A 89 7.52 12.03 0.82
N CYS A 90 7.08 11.07 1.62
CA CYS A 90 5.85 10.34 1.35
C CYS A 90 4.61 11.26 1.32
N ARG A 91 4.58 12.31 2.16
CA ARG A 91 3.47 13.27 2.13
C ARG A 91 3.46 14.11 0.85
N LEU A 92 4.64 14.45 0.34
CA LEU A 92 4.82 15.22 -0.88
C LEU A 92 4.57 14.38 -2.15
N ASP A 93 4.83 13.07 -2.09
CA ASP A 93 4.60 12.16 -3.20
C ASP A 93 3.14 11.63 -3.21
N PRO A 94 2.31 11.98 -4.21
CA PRO A 94 0.97 11.42 -4.35
C PRO A 94 0.96 9.92 -4.75
N GLY A 95 2.10 9.35 -5.11
CA GLY A 95 2.29 7.92 -5.36
C GLY A 95 2.72 7.13 -4.12
N CYS A 96 3.17 7.78 -3.04
CA CYS A 96 3.55 7.07 -1.83
C CYS A 96 2.33 6.62 -1.04
N VAL A 97 2.20 5.31 -0.85
CA VAL A 97 1.08 4.64 -0.16
C VAL A 97 1.54 3.97 1.14
N SER A 98 2.83 3.70 1.27
CA SER A 98 3.41 3.11 2.48
C SER A 98 4.86 3.53 2.68
N ILE A 99 5.37 3.31 3.89
CA ILE A 99 6.79 3.45 4.22
C ILE A 99 7.25 2.16 4.90
N GLU A 100 8.45 1.69 4.55
CA GLU A 100 9.10 0.55 5.19
C GLU A 100 10.39 1.02 5.84
N TYR A 101 10.49 0.95 7.16
CA TYR A 101 11.67 1.39 7.91
C TYR A 101 12.45 0.20 8.44
N ASP A 102 13.71 0.08 8.04
CA ASP A 102 14.67 -0.87 8.56
C ASP A 102 15.34 -0.27 9.81
N THR A 103 14.91 -0.74 10.98
CA THR A 103 15.41 -0.30 12.28
C THR A 103 16.86 -0.70 12.56
N LEU A 104 17.40 -1.69 11.83
CA LEU A 104 18.79 -2.13 11.96
C LEU A 104 19.73 -1.23 11.18
N MET A 105 19.34 -0.83 9.97
CA MET A 105 20.12 0.07 9.11
C MET A 105 19.85 1.56 9.42
N GLY A 106 18.70 1.89 9.97
CA GLY A 106 18.25 3.28 10.15
C GLY A 106 17.81 3.93 8.85
N GLU A 107 17.33 3.13 7.89
CA GLU A 107 16.93 3.58 6.56
C GLU A 107 15.47 3.24 6.30
N CYS A 108 14.79 3.99 5.45
CA CYS A 108 13.42 3.72 5.04
C CYS A 108 13.25 3.76 3.53
N ASN A 109 12.24 3.02 3.07
CA ASN A 109 11.81 2.98 1.68
C ASN A 109 10.40 3.55 1.56
N LEU A 110 10.13 4.30 0.48
CA LEU A 110 8.77 4.67 0.09
C LEU A 110 8.16 3.55 -0.75
N GLY A 111 6.94 3.14 -0.43
CA GLY A 111 6.20 2.09 -1.13
C GLY A 111 5.07 2.66 -1.99
N LEU A 112 4.90 2.12 -3.19
CA LEU A 112 3.80 2.45 -4.11
C LEU A 112 2.50 1.72 -3.81
N SER A 113 2.54 0.74 -2.92
CA SER A 113 1.45 -0.19 -2.72
C SER A 113 1.12 -0.34 -1.24
N SER A 114 -0.14 -0.65 -0.98
CA SER A 114 -0.59 -1.07 0.33
C SER A 114 -0.43 -2.58 0.53
N LYS A 115 -0.48 -3.04 1.78
CA LYS A 115 -0.59 -4.48 2.11
C LYS A 115 -1.81 -5.12 1.44
N ILE A 116 -2.90 -4.37 1.29
CA ILE A 116 -4.17 -4.91 0.83
C ILE A 116 -4.00 -5.32 -0.63
N GLY A 117 -4.30 -6.58 -0.94
CA GLY A 117 -4.10 -7.16 -2.27
C GLY A 117 -2.65 -7.44 -2.66
N ASN A 118 -1.70 -7.26 -1.73
CA ASN A 118 -0.30 -7.62 -1.91
C ASN A 118 0.16 -8.56 -0.77
N GLU A 119 -0.74 -9.40 -0.27
CA GLU A 119 -0.48 -10.26 0.88
C GLU A 119 0.63 -11.29 0.63
N ASP A 120 0.84 -11.71 -0.63
CA ASP A 120 1.92 -12.62 -1.01
C ASP A 120 3.32 -11.97 -0.88
N ASN A 121 3.38 -10.63 -0.88
CA ASN A 121 4.59 -9.85 -0.70
C ASN A 121 4.74 -9.32 0.73
N TRP A 122 3.80 -9.64 1.62
CA TRP A 122 3.79 -9.21 3.00
C TRP A 122 4.72 -10.07 3.85
N MET A 123 5.93 -9.57 4.09
CA MET A 123 7.02 -10.34 4.68
C MET A 123 7.23 -9.97 6.15
N TYR A 124 7.50 -10.98 6.98
CA TYR A 124 7.90 -10.76 8.38
C TYR A 124 9.42 -10.65 8.49
N ASP A 125 9.88 -9.56 9.09
CA ASP A 125 11.25 -9.38 9.56
C ASP A 125 11.21 -8.46 10.79
N SER A 126 11.74 -8.94 11.92
CA SER A 126 11.71 -8.21 13.20
C SER A 126 12.44 -6.86 13.18
N PHE A 127 13.28 -6.61 12.17
CA PHE A 127 13.96 -5.34 12.01
C PHE A 127 13.17 -4.31 11.20
N TYR A 128 12.00 -4.66 10.66
CA TYR A 128 11.21 -3.77 9.83
C TYR A 128 9.98 -3.20 10.55
N GLU A 129 9.65 -1.97 10.23
CA GLU A 129 8.40 -1.28 10.60
C GLU A 129 7.69 -0.81 9.32
N TYR A 130 6.47 -1.29 9.11
CA TYR A 130 5.64 -0.87 7.98
C TYR A 130 4.64 0.18 8.40
N TYR A 131 4.58 1.27 7.67
CA TYR A 131 3.67 2.38 7.89
C TYR A 131 2.72 2.51 6.70
N GLN A 132 1.47 2.07 6.87
CA GLN A 132 0.43 2.31 5.89
C GLN A 132 0.01 3.77 5.93
N ARG A 133 0.07 4.48 4.80
CA ARG A 133 -0.47 5.83 4.70
C ARG A 133 -1.99 5.76 4.83
N ASN A 134 -2.53 6.48 5.80
CA ASN A 134 -3.97 6.51 6.03
C ASN A 134 -4.63 7.63 5.22
N CYS A 135 -5.90 7.46 4.93
CA CYS A 135 -6.78 8.60 4.83
C CYS A 135 -6.85 9.35 6.17
N ALA A 136 -6.95 10.68 6.11
CA ALA A 136 -7.36 11.46 7.28
C ALA A 136 -8.86 11.71 7.27
#